data_AF-A0A922VNJ3-F1
#
_entry.id   AF-A0A922VNJ3-F1
#
_cell.length_a   1.000
_cell.length_b   1.000
_cell.length_c   1.000
_cell.angle_alpha   90.00
_cell.angle_beta   90.00
_cell.angle_gamma   90.00
#
_symmetry.space_group_name_H-M   'P 1'
#
loop_
_entity.id
_entity.type
_entity.pdbx_description
1 polymer ?
#
loop_
_entity_poly.entity_id
_entity_poly.type
_entity_poly.pdbx_seq_one_letter_code
_entity_poly.pdbx_strand_id
1 'polypeptide(L)'
;MRRHREPLLRLIRAHTGANDESVDVLQDCFVAAFASLGQLDLTRPMRPWLARVAINKARDWRRRRTVRQFFSMALPLTPDIAASIADDAPGAETLLTDRAALN
;
A
#
# COMPACT_ATOMS: atom_id res chain seq x y z
N MET A 1 -13.30 2.90 -15.51
CA MET A 1 -12.29 3.69 -14.75
C MET A 1 -11.61 4.82 -15.53
N ARG A 2 -11.30 4.71 -16.84
CA ARG A 2 -10.55 5.75 -17.61
C ARG A 2 -11.04 7.19 -17.41
N ARG A 3 -12.37 7.42 -17.39
CA ARG A 3 -13.00 8.74 -17.16
C ARG A 3 -12.62 9.41 -15.82
N HIS A 4 -12.30 8.62 -14.80
CA HIS A 4 -11.99 9.12 -13.45
C HIS A 4 -10.49 9.13 -13.16
N ARG A 5 -9.66 8.55 -14.04
CA ARG A 5 -8.22 8.43 -13.84
C ARG A 5 -7.57 9.78 -13.60
N GLU A 6 -7.71 10.72 -14.53
CA GLU A 6 -7.00 12.00 -14.47
C GLU A 6 -7.42 12.87 -13.27
N PRO A 7 -8.72 13.05 -12.97
CA PRO A 7 -9.13 13.78 -11.78
C PRO A 7 -8.66 13.14 -10.47
N LEU A 8 -8.70 11.81 -10.35
CA LEU A 8 -8.27 11.11 -9.14
C LEU A 8 -6.74 11.15 -9.00
N LEU A 9 -6.00 11.00 -10.10
CA LEU A 9 -4.55 11.08 -10.08
C LEU A 9 -4.08 12.47 -9.63
N ARG A 10 -4.71 13.55 -10.12
CA ARG A 10 -4.42 14.92 -9.63
C ARG A 10 -4.69 15.06 -8.12
N LEU A 11 -5.81 14.52 -7.65
CA LEU A 11 -6.16 14.55 -6.23
C LEU A 11 -5.15 13.77 -5.37
N ILE A 12 -4.74 12.59 -5.83
CA ILE A 12 -3.77 11.74 -5.15
C ILE A 12 -2.40 12.42 -5.12
N ARG A 13 -1.93 12.98 -6.25
CA ARG A 13 -0.65 13.72 -6.32
C ARG A 13 -0.57 14.86 -5.31
N ALA A 14 -1.68 15.58 -5.11
CA ALA A 14 -1.74 16.65 -4.10
C ALA A 14 -1.54 16.12 -2.65
N HIS A 15 -1.75 14.83 -2.41
CA HIS A 15 -1.58 14.20 -1.11
C HIS A 15 -0.28 13.39 -0.98
N THR A 16 0.20 12.75 -2.05
CA THR A 16 1.36 11.88 -1.99
C THR A 16 2.67 12.61 -2.27
N GLY A 17 2.65 13.63 -3.13
CA GLY A 17 3.88 14.08 -3.80
C GLY A 17 4.41 13.01 -4.75
N ALA A 18 5.35 13.41 -5.63
CA ALA A 18 5.97 12.59 -6.68
C ALA A 18 5.01 11.95 -7.71
N ASN A 19 5.55 11.57 -8.88
CA ASN A 19 4.75 11.05 -9.98
C ASN A 19 4.47 9.55 -9.87
N ASP A 20 5.45 8.73 -9.50
CA ASP A 20 5.32 7.26 -9.61
C ASP A 20 4.47 6.67 -8.48
N GLU A 21 4.71 7.06 -7.23
CA GLU A 21 3.92 6.59 -6.07
C GLU A 21 2.42 6.97 -6.19
N SER A 22 2.12 8.07 -6.89
CA SER A 22 0.74 8.48 -7.13
C SER A 22 -0.02 7.54 -8.07
N VAL A 23 0.69 6.85 -8.97
CA VAL A 23 0.10 5.88 -9.89
C VAL A 23 -0.22 4.58 -9.15
N ASP A 24 0.65 4.13 -8.25
CA ASP A 24 0.41 2.95 -7.41
C ASP A 24 -0.80 3.17 -6.49
N VAL A 25 -0.87 4.34 -5.83
CA VAL A 25 -2.01 4.69 -4.98
C VAL A 25 -3.31 4.81 -5.79
N LEU A 26 -3.23 5.26 -7.05
CA LEU A 26 -4.39 5.28 -7.95
C LEU A 26 -4.87 3.87 -8.29
N GLN A 27 -3.96 2.92 -8.49
CA GLN A 27 -4.31 1.52 -8.71
C GLN A 27 -5.02 0.93 -7.48
N ASP A 28 -4.44 1.10 -6.29
CA ASP A 28 -5.05 0.70 -5.02
C ASP A 28 -6.43 1.33 -4.80
N CYS A 29 -6.59 2.59 -5.21
CA CYS A 29 -7.88 3.28 -5.18
C CYS A 29 -8.91 2.58 -6.05
N PHE A 30 -8.56 2.16 -7.26
CA PHE A 30 -9.51 1.48 -8.15
C PHE A 30 -9.83 0.06 -7.68
N VAL A 31 -8.86 -0.67 -7.14
CA VAL A 31 -9.10 -1.99 -6.53
C VAL A 31 -10.06 -1.86 -5.35
N ALA A 32 -9.80 -0.92 -4.44
CA ALA A 32 -10.67 -0.70 -3.28
C ALA A 32 -12.06 -0.20 -3.67
N ALA A 33 -12.16 0.71 -4.65
CA ALA A 33 -13.44 1.17 -5.17
C ALA A 33 -14.23 -0.02 -5.75
N PHE A 34 -13.59 -0.88 -6.54
CA PHE A 34 -14.25 -2.06 -7.10
C PHE A 34 -14.76 -3.01 -6.01
N ALA A 35 -13.92 -3.31 -5.01
CA ALA A 35 -14.31 -4.15 -3.88
C ALA A 35 -15.47 -3.56 -3.05
N SER A 36 -15.60 -2.23 -3.01
CA SER A 36 -16.65 -1.51 -2.28
C SER A 36 -17.83 -1.08 -3.14
N LEU A 37 -17.99 -1.58 -4.37
CA LEU A 37 -19.08 -1.19 -5.27
C LEU A 37 -20.48 -1.41 -4.67
N GLY A 38 -20.66 -2.43 -3.82
CA GLY A 38 -21.94 -2.67 -3.14
C GLY A 38 -22.37 -1.56 -2.18
N GLN A 39 -21.47 -0.64 -1.81
CA GLN A 39 -21.76 0.51 -0.95
C GLN A 39 -22.05 1.79 -1.75
N LEU A 40 -21.97 1.74 -3.09
CA LEU A 40 -22.22 2.89 -3.94
C LEU A 40 -23.72 3.12 -4.07
N ASP A 41 -24.17 4.27 -3.57
CA ASP A 41 -25.52 4.81 -3.84
C ASP A 41 -25.58 5.35 -5.28
N LEU A 42 -26.26 4.62 -6.18
CA LEU A 42 -26.41 4.97 -7.59
C LEU A 42 -27.31 6.19 -7.83
N THR A 43 -28.06 6.65 -6.82
CA THR A 43 -28.85 7.89 -6.91
C THR A 43 -27.97 9.14 -6.80
N ARG A 44 -26.72 8.99 -6.34
CA ARG A 44 -25.76 10.09 -6.17
C ARG A 44 -24.66 10.02 -7.22
N PRO A 45 -24.05 11.16 -7.59
CA PRO A 45 -22.89 11.14 -8.46
C PRO A 45 -21.76 10.28 -7.88
N MET A 46 -21.14 9.43 -8.71
CA MET A 46 -20.03 8.55 -8.28
C MET A 46 -18.74 9.32 -7.93
N ARG A 47 -18.58 10.57 -8.43
CA ARG A 47 -17.33 11.34 -8.30
C ARG A 47 -16.93 11.65 -6.84
N PRO A 48 -17.81 12.16 -5.96
CA PRO A 48 -17.46 12.42 -4.56
C PRO A 48 -17.13 11.14 -3.78
N TRP A 49 -17.81 10.03 -4.09
CA TRP A 49 -17.51 8.74 -3.49
C TRP A 49 -16.12 8.22 -3.89
N LEU A 50 -15.78 8.26 -5.18
CA LEU A 50 -14.42 7.93 -5.65
C LEU A 50 -13.35 8.86 -5.07
N ALA A 51 -13.64 10.15 -4.95
CA ALA A 51 -12.73 11.11 -4.33
C ALA A 51 -12.45 10.76 -2.86
N ARG A 52 -13.47 10.32 -2.12
CA ARG A 52 -13.31 9.85 -0.74
C ARG A 52 -12.40 8.61 -0.66
N VAL A 53 -12.62 7.62 -1.53
CA VAL A 53 -11.74 6.43 -1.59
C VAL A 53 -10.29 6.85 -1.88
N ALA A 54 -10.08 7.73 -2.86
CA ALA A 54 -8.75 8.21 -3.22
C ALA A 54 -8.06 8.97 -2.07
N ILE A 55 -8.77 9.87 -1.38
CA ILE A 55 -8.24 10.60 -0.23
C ILE A 55 -7.85 9.63 0.89
N ASN A 56 -8.68 8.64 1.18
CA ASN A 56 -8.39 7.63 2.20
C ASN A 56 -7.12 6.84 1.85
N LYS A 57 -6.98 6.39 0.59
CA LYS A 57 -5.78 5.67 0.13
C LYS A 57 -4.52 6.54 0.17
N ALA A 58 -4.61 7.80 -0.25
CA ALA A 58 -3.48 8.71 -0.22
C ALA A 58 -3.04 9.06 1.22
N ARG A 59 -3.99 9.20 2.15
CA ARG A 59 -3.69 9.40 3.59
C ARG A 59 -3.00 8.20 4.21
N ASP A 60 -3.51 7.00 3.94
CA ASP A 60 -2.93 5.76 4.44
C ASP A 60 -1.52 5.53 3.87
N TRP A 61 -1.31 5.81 2.58
CA TRP A 61 0.00 5.83 1.97
C TRP A 61 0.95 6.81 2.68
N ARG A 62 0.51 8.06 2.93
CA ARG A 62 1.33 9.08 3.62
C ARG A 62 1.69 8.64 5.02
N ARG A 63 0.73 8.10 5.77
CA ARG A 63 0.96 7.55 7.13
C ARG A 63 2.03 6.46 7.10
N ARG A 64 1.93 5.49 6.17
CA ARG A 64 2.95 4.44 6.00
C ARG A 64 4.33 5.01 5.64
N ARG A 65 4.39 6.01 4.77
CA ARG A 65 5.65 6.67 4.40
C ARG A 65 6.30 7.34 5.62
N THR A 66 5.54 8.07 6.43
CA THR A 66 6.06 8.70 7.65
C THR A 66 6.59 7.67 8.63
N VAL A 67 5.88 6.55 8.81
CA VAL A 67 6.35 5.45 9.67
C VAL A 67 7.65 4.84 9.16
N ARG A 68 7.74 4.55 7.86
CA ARG A 68 8.99 4.04 7.23
C ARG A 68 10.16 5.02 7.41
N GLN A 69 9.92 6.32 7.20
CA GLN A 69 10.92 7.36 7.40
C GLN A 69 11.36 7.46 8.86
N PHE A 70 10.43 7.41 9.81
CA PHE A 70 10.74 7.43 11.24
C PHE A 70 11.65 6.26 11.62
N PHE A 71 11.32 5.03 11.20
CA PHE A 71 12.17 3.87 11.47
C PHE A 71 13.53 3.97 10.78
N SER A 72 13.62 4.47 9.53
CA SER A 72 14.91 4.67 8.88
C SER A 72 15.81 5.70 9.57
N MET A 73 15.23 6.66 10.29
CA MET A 73 15.98 7.66 11.05
C MET A 73 16.29 7.19 12.47
N ALA A 74 15.36 6.49 13.13
CA ALA A 74 15.49 6.02 14.51
C ALA A 74 16.35 4.75 14.64
N LEU A 75 16.43 3.95 13.59
CA LEU A 75 17.28 2.77 13.49
C LEU A 75 18.01 2.86 12.15
N PRO A 76 19.28 3.30 12.10
CA PRO A 76 20.03 3.18 10.86
C PRO A 76 20.03 1.68 10.52
N LEU A 77 19.46 1.30 9.39
CA LEU A 77 19.55 -0.07 8.86
C LEU A 77 20.99 -0.30 8.40
N THR A 78 21.91 -0.33 9.35
CA THR A 78 23.29 -0.74 9.12
C THR A 78 23.28 -2.24 8.82
N PRO A 79 24.26 -2.73 8.04
CA PRO A 79 24.43 -4.17 7.83
C PRO A 79 24.42 -4.96 9.14
N ASP A 80 24.98 -4.40 10.21
CA ASP A 80 25.03 -5.03 11.54
C ASP A 80 23.65 -5.16 12.20
N ILE A 81 22.79 -4.15 12.08
CA ILE A 81 21.42 -4.20 12.64
C ILE A 81 20.53 -5.12 11.80
N ALA A 82 20.67 -5.09 10.47
CA ALA A 82 19.95 -6.02 9.61
C ALA A 82 20.35 -7.48 9.88
N ALA A 83 21.65 -7.73 10.14
CA ALA A 83 22.17 -9.04 10.52
C ALA A 83 21.70 -9.48 11.92
N SER A 84 21.45 -8.55 12.86
CA SER A 84 20.96 -8.92 14.20
C SER A 84 19.46 -9.19 14.26
N ILE A 85 18.70 -8.76 13.25
CA ILE A 85 17.25 -9.02 13.11
C ILE A 85 17.00 -10.33 12.34
N ALA A 86 17.99 -10.85 11.61
CA ALA A 86 17.87 -12.15 10.96
C ALA A 86 17.55 -13.21 12.01
N ASP A 87 16.35 -13.78 11.91
CA ASP A 87 15.93 -14.89 12.77
C ASP A 87 16.77 -16.11 12.38
N ASP A 88 17.46 -16.72 13.34
CA ASP A 88 18.24 -17.96 13.16
C ASP A 88 17.33 -19.17 12.88
N ALA A 89 16.01 -18.94 12.77
CA ALA A 89 15.03 -19.91 12.37
C ALA A 89 15.25 -20.33 10.90
N PRO A 90 15.30 -21.63 10.61
CA PRO A 90 15.35 -22.10 9.23
C PRO A 90 14.17 -21.54 8.44
N GLY A 91 14.45 -21.06 7.23
CA GLY A 91 13.42 -20.54 6.32
C GLY A 91 12.28 -21.54 6.12
N ALA A 92 11.08 -21.04 5.87
CA ALA A 92 9.87 -21.87 5.72
C ALA A 92 10.04 -22.99 4.67
N GLU A 93 10.86 -22.75 3.64
CA GLU A 93 11.25 -23.73 2.63
C GLU A 93 12.09 -24.90 3.19
N THR A 94 13.02 -24.63 4.10
CA THR A 94 13.86 -25.64 4.77
C THR A 94 13.02 -26.53 5.70
N LEU A 95 12.09 -25.92 6.45
CA LEU A 95 11.17 -26.64 7.35
C LEU A 95 10.22 -27.59 6.59
N LEU A 96 9.79 -27.20 5.40
CA LEU A 96 8.96 -28.05 4.54
C LEU A 96 9.73 -29.27 3.99
N THR A 97 11.00 -29.07 3.67
CA THR A 97 11.86 -30.12 3.09
C THR A 97 12.22 -31.17 4.15
N ASP A 98 12.55 -30.76 5.37
CA ASP A 98 12.81 -31.67 6.50
C ASP A 98 11.58 -32.51 6.86
N ARG A 99 10.38 -31.90 6.85
CA ARG A 99 9.13 -32.60 7.15
C ARG A 99 8.74 -33.62 6.07
N ALA A 100 9.17 -33.40 4.83
CA ALA A 100 8.98 -34.33 3.73
C ALA A 100 9.99 -35.50 3.74
N ALA A 101 11.19 -35.29 4.30
CA ALA A 101 12.24 -36.31 4.40
C ALA A 101 12.05 -37.30 5.57
N LEU A 102 11.09 -37.03 6.47
CA LEU A 102 10.76 -37.87 7.64
C LEU A 102 9.56 -38.81 7.44
N ASN A 103 9.03 -38.93 6.21
CA ASN A 103 8.00 -39.90 5.82
C ASN A 103 8.51 -40.79 4.68
#